data_AF-Q4T0F5-F1
#
_entry.id   AF-Q4T0F5-F1
#
_cell.length_a   1.000
_cell.length_b   1.000
_cell.length_c   1.000
_cell.angle_alpha   90.00
_cell.angle_beta   90.00
_cell.angle_gamma   90.00
#
_symmetry.space_group_name_H-M   'P 1'
#
loop_
_entity.id
_entity.type
_entity.pdbx_description
1 polymer ?
#
loop_
_entity_poly.entity_id
_entity_poly.type
_entity_poly.pdbx_seq_one_letter_code
_entity_poly.pdbx_strand_id
1 'polypeptide(L)'
;SGETAFRNMTVPYGWAKRPMIHRMDQLQPDIPIAIIYGSRSSVDSNSGAAIRELKPGGGVELVTIRGAGHYVYADQPDDFNRRVLLACENVD
;
A
#
# COMPACT_ATOMS: atom_id res chain seq x y z
N SER A 1 -4.47 -19.47 -3.46
CA SER A 1 -3.65 -19.16 -2.27
C SER A 1 -4.55 -19.10 -1.03
N GLY A 2 -4.00 -19.32 0.17
CA GLY A 2 -4.73 -19.16 1.43
C GLY A 2 -5.25 -17.73 1.63
N GLU A 3 -4.52 -16.73 1.17
CA GLU A 3 -4.92 -15.31 1.24
C GLU A 3 -6.19 -15.02 0.42
N THR A 4 -6.29 -15.57 -0.79
CA THR A 4 -7.48 -15.41 -1.65
C THR A 4 -8.71 -16.08 -1.05
N ALA A 5 -8.54 -17.28 -0.48
CA ALA A 5 -9.62 -17.96 0.24
C ALA A 5 -10.08 -17.14 1.45
N PHE A 6 -9.14 -16.60 2.23
CA PHE A 6 -9.44 -15.72 3.36
C PHE A 6 -10.17 -14.45 2.92
N ARG A 7 -9.72 -13.77 1.85
CA ARG A 7 -10.41 -12.62 1.25
C ARG A 7 -11.85 -12.99 0.90
N ASN A 8 -12.06 -14.07 0.16
CA ASN A 8 -13.41 -14.46 -0.28
C ASN A 8 -14.35 -14.79 0.88
N MET A 9 -13.84 -15.38 1.97
CA MET A 9 -14.63 -15.65 3.18
C MET A 9 -14.93 -14.40 3.99
N THR A 10 -14.08 -13.37 3.92
CA THR A 10 -14.18 -12.17 4.77
C THR A 10 -14.79 -10.96 4.08
N VAL A 11 -14.73 -10.83 2.75
CA VAL A 11 -15.28 -9.69 1.99
C VAL A 11 -16.74 -9.33 2.36
N PRO A 12 -17.67 -10.29 2.57
CA PRO A 12 -19.03 -9.94 2.95
C PRO A 12 -19.17 -9.38 4.38
N TYR A 13 -18.17 -9.62 5.24
CA TYR A 13 -18.29 -9.46 6.69
C TYR A 13 -17.24 -8.53 7.31
N GLY A 14 -16.15 -8.23 6.62
CA GLY A 14 -14.99 -7.52 7.15
C GLY A 14 -14.64 -6.29 6.32
N TRP A 15 -15.11 -5.13 6.75
CA TRP A 15 -14.74 -3.83 6.19
C TRP A 15 -14.07 -2.95 7.24
N ALA A 16 -13.16 -2.09 6.80
CA ALA A 16 -12.56 -1.10 7.69
C ALA A 16 -13.65 -0.16 8.24
N LYS A 17 -13.84 -0.15 9.56
CA LYS A 17 -14.84 0.71 10.22
C LYS A 17 -14.58 2.21 10.03
N ARG A 18 -13.31 2.59 9.87
CA ARG A 18 -12.86 3.98 9.62
C ARG A 18 -11.73 3.97 8.58
N PRO A 19 -12.06 3.82 7.28
CA PRO A 19 -11.05 3.75 6.22
C PRO A 19 -10.14 4.98 6.21
N MET A 20 -8.84 4.79 6.02
CA MET A 20 -7.88 5.91 6.02
C MET A 20 -8.05 6.82 4.80
N ILE A 21 -8.52 6.28 3.66
CA ILE A 21 -8.68 7.04 2.41
C ILE A 21 -9.56 8.29 2.55
N HIS A 22 -10.56 8.26 3.44
CA HIS A 22 -11.46 9.40 3.69
C HIS A 22 -10.84 10.51 4.56
N ARG A 23 -9.58 10.38 4.97
CA ARG A 23 -8.86 11.36 5.79
C ARG A 23 -7.50 11.72 5.19
N MET A 24 -7.25 11.35 3.95
CA MET A 24 -5.97 11.63 3.27
C MET A 24 -5.80 13.10 2.93
N ASP A 25 -6.91 13.82 2.74
CA ASP A 25 -6.99 15.27 2.57
C ASP A 25 -6.56 16.06 3.83
N GLN A 26 -6.65 15.43 5.01
CA GLN A 26 -6.24 16.02 6.29
C GLN A 26 -4.74 15.87 6.56
N LEU A 27 -4.02 15.05 5.78
CA LEU A 27 -2.59 14.91 5.90
C LEU A 27 -1.89 16.15 5.31
N GLN A 28 -0.82 16.61 5.96
CA GLN A 28 -0.10 17.78 5.48
C GLN A 28 0.46 17.52 4.06
N PRO A 29 0.40 18.51 3.13
CA PRO A 29 0.80 18.33 1.74
C PRO A 29 2.26 17.89 1.55
N ASP A 30 3.14 18.32 2.43
CA ASP A 30 4.59 18.07 2.44
C ASP A 30 4.98 16.67 2.93
N ILE A 31 4.07 15.94 3.58
CA ILE A 31 4.34 14.57 4.03
C ILE A 31 4.24 13.61 2.83
N PRO A 32 5.34 12.98 2.37
CA PRO A 32 5.30 12.01 1.29
C PRO A 32 4.71 10.67 1.77
N ILE A 33 4.12 9.92 0.86
CA ILE A 33 3.53 8.61 1.15
C ILE A 33 4.07 7.59 0.16
N ALA A 34 4.72 6.53 0.66
CA ALA A 34 5.03 5.34 -0.12
C ALA A 34 4.05 4.21 0.24
N ILE A 35 3.39 3.63 -0.75
CA ILE A 35 2.50 2.48 -0.57
C ILE A 35 3.07 1.28 -1.31
N ILE A 36 3.41 0.22 -0.56
CA ILE A 36 4.12 -0.96 -1.06
C ILE A 36 3.16 -2.15 -1.12
N TYR A 37 3.08 -2.78 -2.29
CA TYR A 37 2.23 -3.93 -2.58
C TYR A 37 3.04 -5.11 -3.10
N GLY A 38 2.62 -6.34 -2.80
CA GLY A 38 3.11 -7.53 -3.47
C GLY A 38 2.32 -7.82 -4.74
N SER A 39 3.00 -8.22 -5.83
CA SER A 39 2.36 -8.48 -7.13
C SER A 39 1.36 -9.65 -7.13
N ARG A 40 1.35 -10.48 -6.08
CA ARG A 40 0.45 -11.64 -5.90
C ARG A 40 -0.50 -11.45 -4.71
N SER A 41 -0.53 -10.26 -4.12
CA SER A 41 -1.44 -9.89 -3.05
C SER A 41 -2.89 -9.98 -3.53
N SER A 42 -3.76 -10.48 -2.67
CA SER A 42 -5.21 -10.42 -2.84
C SER A 42 -5.75 -9.03 -2.54
N VAL A 43 -4.97 -8.13 -1.93
CA VAL A 43 -5.28 -6.69 -1.86
C VAL A 43 -4.67 -6.01 -3.08
N ASP A 44 -5.51 -5.44 -3.94
CA ASP A 44 -5.10 -4.73 -5.16
C ASP A 44 -4.63 -3.29 -4.87
N SER A 45 -4.03 -2.66 -5.88
CA SER A 45 -3.47 -1.30 -5.78
C SER A 45 -4.48 -0.19 -6.06
N ASN A 46 -5.78 -0.49 -6.26
CA ASN A 46 -6.77 0.53 -6.66
C ASN A 46 -6.93 1.61 -5.59
N SER A 47 -6.93 1.22 -4.31
CA SER A 47 -6.97 2.20 -3.22
C SER A 47 -5.75 3.12 -3.20
N GLY A 48 -4.57 2.61 -3.60
CA GLY A 48 -3.37 3.43 -3.71
C GLY A 48 -3.46 4.46 -4.85
N ALA A 49 -4.01 4.06 -5.99
CA ALA A 49 -4.28 4.99 -7.09
C ALA A 49 -5.25 6.11 -6.65
N ALA A 50 -6.33 5.75 -5.95
CA ALA A 50 -7.27 6.74 -5.42
C ALA A 50 -6.63 7.68 -4.37
N ILE A 51 -5.72 7.19 -3.52
CA ILE A 51 -4.96 8.05 -2.59
C ILE A 51 -4.10 9.06 -3.36
N ARG A 52 -3.45 8.63 -4.45
CA ARG A 52 -2.64 9.52 -5.29
C ARG A 52 -3.48 10.62 -5.94
N GLU A 53 -4.72 10.33 -6.33
CA GLU A 53 -5.65 11.33 -6.89
C GLU A 53 -6.16 12.31 -5.82
N LEU A 54 -6.40 11.83 -4.59
CA LEU A 54 -6.88 12.65 -3.47
C LEU A 54 -5.82 13.59 -2.89
N LYS A 55 -4.54 13.34 -3.13
CA LYS A 55 -3.41 14.16 -2.67
C LYS A 55 -2.56 14.67 -3.86
N PRO A 56 -3.12 15.57 -4.70
CA PRO A 56 -2.39 16.12 -5.84
C PRO A 56 -1.17 16.92 -5.35
N GLY A 57 0.01 16.60 -5.87
CA GLY A 57 1.28 17.27 -5.54
C GLY A 57 1.98 16.80 -4.27
N GLY A 58 1.35 15.98 -3.42
CA GLY A 58 1.91 15.58 -2.12
C GLY A 58 2.79 14.33 -2.11
N GLY A 59 3.40 13.95 -3.24
CA GLY A 59 4.37 12.86 -3.30
C GLY A 59 3.81 11.49 -2.86
N VAL A 60 2.86 10.92 -3.61
CA VAL A 60 2.40 9.54 -3.40
C VAL A 60 3.09 8.60 -4.38
N GLU A 61 3.91 7.68 -3.86
CA GLU A 61 4.58 6.62 -4.61
C GLU A 61 3.84 5.28 -4.44
N LEU A 62 3.57 4.60 -5.56
CA LEU A 62 3.02 3.25 -5.57
C LEU A 62 4.12 2.28 -6.00
N VAL A 63 4.49 1.37 -5.10
CA VAL A 63 5.56 0.41 -5.31
C VAL A 63 4.99 -1.00 -5.36
N THR A 64 5.25 -1.73 -6.45
CA THR A 64 4.88 -3.15 -6.56
C THR A 64 6.13 -4.02 -6.54
N ILE A 65 6.23 -4.90 -5.55
CA ILE A 65 7.30 -5.88 -5.41
C ILE A 65 6.86 -7.19 -6.06
N ARG A 66 7.61 -7.63 -7.07
CA ARG A 66 7.29 -8.84 -7.83
C ARG A 66 7.58 -10.08 -7.00
N GLY A 67 6.72 -11.09 -7.11
CA GLY A 67 6.91 -12.37 -6.42
C GLY A 67 6.35 -12.42 -4.99
N ALA A 68 5.98 -11.28 -4.41
CA ALA A 68 5.39 -11.19 -3.07
C ALA A 68 3.85 -11.21 -3.08
N GLY A 69 3.26 -11.79 -2.03
CA GLY A 69 1.84 -11.68 -1.65
C GLY A 69 1.59 -10.49 -0.70
N HIS A 70 0.59 -10.58 0.18
CA HIS A 70 0.29 -9.50 1.14
C HIS A 70 1.42 -9.21 2.13
N TYR A 71 2.11 -10.25 2.61
CA TYR A 71 3.22 -10.11 3.56
C TYR A 71 4.54 -9.85 2.81
N VAL A 72 4.63 -8.68 2.19
CA VAL A 72 5.73 -8.33 1.26
C VAL A 72 7.10 -8.47 1.90
N TYR A 73 7.24 -8.04 3.16
CA TYR A 73 8.47 -8.13 3.94
C TYR A 73 8.92 -9.58 4.21
N ALA A 74 8.01 -10.55 4.19
CA ALA A 74 8.33 -11.96 4.43
C ALA A 74 8.65 -12.69 3.11
N ASP A 75 7.92 -12.39 2.04
CA ASP A 75 8.09 -13.06 0.75
C ASP A 75 9.29 -12.54 -0.05
N GLN A 76 9.62 -11.25 0.08
CA GLN A 76 10.70 -10.57 -0.66
C GLN A 76 11.42 -9.56 0.26
N PRO A 77 12.14 -10.03 1.30
CA PRO A 77 12.71 -9.17 2.33
C PRO A 77 13.73 -8.16 1.79
N ASP A 78 14.61 -8.58 0.87
CA ASP A 78 15.66 -7.72 0.32
C ASP A 78 15.08 -6.56 -0.51
N ASP A 79 14.14 -6.88 -1.41
CA ASP A 79 13.44 -5.88 -2.22
C ASP A 79 12.60 -4.95 -1.36
N PHE A 80 11.91 -5.48 -0.34
CA PHE A 80 11.13 -4.68 0.60
C PHE A 80 12.02 -3.69 1.35
N ASN A 81 13.10 -4.18 1.97
CA ASN A 81 14.02 -3.34 2.73
C ASN A 81 14.67 -2.26 1.87
N ARG A 82 15.08 -2.61 0.64
CA ARG A 82 15.63 -1.64 -0.32
C ARG A 82 14.62 -0.54 -0.65
N ARG A 83 13.35 -0.89 -0.86
CA ARG A 83 12.29 0.09 -1.16
C ARG A 83 11.98 1.00 0.02
N VAL A 84 12.00 0.46 1.24
CA VAL A 84 11.84 1.26 2.46
C VAL A 84 12.99 2.26 2.61
N LEU A 85 14.23 1.81 2.43
CA LEU A 85 15.39 2.71 2.51
C LEU A 85 15.33 3.83 1.46
N LEU A 86 15.01 3.51 0.20
CA LEU A 86 14.81 4.51 -0.86
C LEU A 86 13.68 5.50 -0.51
N ALA A 87 12.58 5.02 0.07
CA ALA A 87 11.49 5.90 0.49
C ALA A 87 11.95 6.87 1.59
N CYS A 88 12.87 6.47 2.47
CA CYS A 88 13.44 7.32 3.52
C CYS A 88 14.50 8.30 2.99
N GLU A 89 15.30 7.93 1.98
CA GLU A 89 16.32 8.80 1.39
C GLU A 89 15.71 10.00 0.63
N ASN A 90 14.47 9.88 0.15
CA ASN A 90 13.79 10.92 -0.63
C ASN A 90 13.03 11.96 0.25
N VAL A 91 13.25 11.98 1.56
CA VAL A 91 12.52 12.83 2.53
C VAL A 91 13.41 13.94 3.13
N ASP A 92 14.63 14.12 2.62
CA ASP A 92 15.58 15.16 3.05
C ASP A 92 15.51 16.43 2.18
#